data_AF-A0A2A2B4B8-F1
#
_entry.id   AF-A0A2A2B4B8-F1
#
_cell.length_a   1.000
_cell.length_b   1.000
_cell.length_c   1.000
_cell.angle_alpha   90.00
_cell.angle_beta   90.00
_cell.angle_gamma   90.00
#
_symmetry.space_group_name_H-M   'P 1'
#
loop_
_entity.id
_entity.type
_entity.pdbx_description
1 polymer ?
#
loop_
_entity_poly.entity_id
_entity_poly.type
_entity_poly.pdbx_seq_one_letter_code
_entity_poly.pdbx_strand_id
1 'polypeptide(L)'
;MKHLHMLMAVLAIVLFLYQSALVLGANRQAPRAIKIANHIVYALVIVSGAVMLMQLMSANAPIQWVFAKIVLLIAAISASVKAFNPHATSGQRKTGILIAAVAYIGIVILAFTKPENLF
;
A
#
# COMPACT_ATOMS: atom_id res chain seq x y z
N MET A 1 -5.07 -9.29 -15.76
CA MET A 1 -4.71 -9.19 -14.33
C MET A 1 -3.79 -8.02 -13.99
N LYS A 2 -2.68 -7.79 -14.73
CA LYS A 2 -1.73 -6.70 -14.42
C LYS A 2 -2.36 -5.30 -14.28
N HIS A 3 -3.24 -4.90 -15.20
CA HIS A 3 -3.86 -3.57 -15.17
C HIS A 3 -4.78 -3.37 -13.97
N LEU A 4 -5.52 -4.41 -13.58
CA LEU A 4 -6.37 -4.38 -12.39
C LEU A 4 -5.53 -4.23 -11.11
N HIS A 5 -4.45 -5.01 -10.97
CA HIS A 5 -3.55 -4.89 -9.83
C HIS A 5 -2.93 -3.49 -9.73
N MET A 6 -2.46 -2.94 -10.84
CA MET A 6 -1.90 -1.59 -10.90
C MET A 6 -2.93 -0.52 -10.51
N LEU A 7 -4.17 -0.63 -11.00
CA LEU A 7 -5.25 0.28 -10.61
C LEU A 7 -5.51 0.22 -9.10
N MET A 8 -5.59 -0.98 -8.52
CA MET A 8 -5.80 -1.15 -7.08
C MET A 8 -4.64 -0.59 -6.26
N ALA A 9 -3.39 -0.76 -6.71
CA ALA A 9 -2.22 -0.19 -6.08
C ALA A 9 -2.24 1.35 -6.09
N VAL A 10 -2.64 1.96 -7.22
CA VAL A 10 -2.82 3.41 -7.32
C VAL A 10 -3.94 3.89 -6.40
N LEU A 11 -5.08 3.21 -6.37
CA LEU A 11 -6.18 3.55 -5.47
C LEU A 11 -5.76 3.46 -4.00
N ALA A 12 -4.94 2.48 -3.61
CA ALA A 12 -4.42 2.36 -2.25
C ALA A 12 -3.61 3.61 -1.87
N ILE A 13 -2.74 4.08 -2.77
CA ILE A 13 -1.94 5.30 -2.57
C ILE A 13 -2.83 6.53 -2.49
N VAL A 14 -3.80 6.68 -3.40
CA VAL A 14 -4.73 7.82 -3.39
C VAL A 14 -5.57 7.87 -2.10
N LEU A 15 -6.10 6.74 -1.66
CA LEU A 15 -6.86 6.66 -0.41
C LEU A 15 -5.99 6.94 0.82
N PHE A 16 -4.73 6.51 0.83
CA PHE A 16 -3.75 6.89 1.85
C PHE A 16 -3.52 8.41 1.86
N LEU A 17 -3.25 9.02 0.70
CA LEU A 17 -3.01 10.47 0.59
C LEU A 17 -4.23 11.28 1.04
N TYR A 18 -5.42 10.86 0.63
CA TYR A 18 -6.66 11.50 1.05
C TYR A 18 -6.86 11.46 2.57
N GLN A 19 -6.65 10.29 3.19
CA GLN A 19 -6.75 10.14 4.66
C GLN A 19 -5.68 10.98 5.38
N SER A 20 -4.45 11.00 4.87
CA SER A 20 -3.37 11.85 5.39
C SER A 20 -3.71 13.34 5.32
N ALA A 21 -4.27 13.80 4.20
CA ALA A 21 -4.67 15.20 4.02
C ALA A 21 -5.75 15.62 5.02
N LEU A 22 -6.76 14.77 5.26
CA LEU A 22 -7.81 15.06 6.26
C LEU A 22 -7.25 15.14 7.68
N VAL A 23 -6.36 14.21 8.05
CA VAL A 23 -5.81 14.14 9.40
C VAL A 23 -4.81 15.26 9.67
N LEU A 24 -3.97 15.61 8.69
CA LEU A 24 -2.94 16.65 8.85
C LEU A 24 -3.47 18.06 8.62
N GLY A 25 -4.38 18.25 7.66
CA GLY A 25 -4.89 19.57 7.28
C GLY A 25 -6.11 20.01 8.08
N ALA A 26 -7.05 19.09 8.34
CA ALA A 26 -8.33 19.41 8.98
C ALA A 26 -8.51 18.77 10.37
N ASN A 27 -7.48 18.07 10.87
CA ASN A 27 -7.55 17.25 12.10
C ASN A 27 -8.80 16.35 12.14
N ARG A 28 -9.23 15.85 10.97
CA ARG A 28 -10.48 15.13 10.78
C ARG A 28 -10.21 13.70 10.34
N GLN A 29 -11.05 12.78 10.83
CA GLN A 29 -11.04 11.39 10.38
C GLN A 29 -11.80 11.22 9.06
N ALA A 30 -11.30 10.31 8.21
CA ALA A 30 -12.03 9.92 7.01
C ALA A 30 -13.39 9.28 7.35
N PRO A 31 -14.41 9.50 6.51
CA PRO A 31 -15.72 8.91 6.71
C PRO A 31 -15.67 7.38 6.59
N ARG A 32 -16.66 6.70 7.17
CA ARG A 32 -16.72 5.22 7.21
C ARG A 32 -16.61 4.59 5.82
N ALA A 33 -17.23 5.17 4.81
CA ALA A 33 -17.18 4.70 3.43
C ALA A 33 -15.74 4.62 2.89
N ILE A 34 -14.92 5.64 3.15
CA ILE A 34 -13.51 5.68 2.71
C ILE A 34 -12.68 4.64 3.45
N LYS A 35 -12.94 4.44 4.75
CA LYS A 35 -12.28 3.39 5.53
C LYS A 35 -12.61 2.01 4.99
N ILE A 36 -13.88 1.73 4.68
CA ILE A 36 -14.30 0.45 4.08
C ILE A 36 -13.65 0.27 2.71
N ALA A 37 -13.71 1.28 1.85
CA ALA A 37 -13.08 1.26 0.53
C ALA A 37 -11.57 0.94 0.63
N ASN A 38 -10.87 1.53 1.60
CA ASN A 38 -9.45 1.28 1.82
C ASN A 38 -9.15 -0.19 2.17
N HIS A 39 -9.98 -0.82 3.00
CA HIS A 39 -9.79 -2.24 3.33
C HIS A 39 -10.10 -3.16 2.14
N ILE A 40 -11.14 -2.83 1.36
CA ILE A 40 -11.46 -3.55 0.13
C ILE A 40 -10.29 -3.44 -0.86
N VAL A 41 -9.76 -2.24 -1.07
CA VAL A 41 -8.62 -2.02 -1.97
C VAL A 41 -7.38 -2.78 -1.50
N TYR A 42 -7.07 -2.79 -0.19
CA TYR A 42 -5.97 -3.60 0.34
C TYR A 42 -6.17 -5.09 0.07
N ALA A 43 -7.37 -5.62 0.32
CA ALA A 43 -7.68 -7.02 0.02
C ALA A 43 -7.50 -7.33 -1.48
N LEU A 44 -7.97 -6.44 -2.36
CA LEU A 44 -7.83 -6.60 -3.80
C LEU A 44 -6.36 -6.55 -4.25
N VAL A 45 -5.53 -5.64 -3.70
CA VAL A 45 -4.09 -5.59 -3.96
C VAL A 45 -3.41 -6.89 -3.53
N ILE A 46 -3.71 -7.38 -2.34
CA ILE A 46 -3.11 -8.61 -1.79
C ILE A 46 -3.50 -9.83 -2.63
N VAL A 47 -4.79 -10.02 -2.90
CA VAL A 47 -5.27 -11.18 -3.66
C VAL A 47 -4.74 -11.16 -5.09
N SER A 48 -4.83 -10.02 -5.79
CA SER A 48 -4.32 -9.92 -7.15
C SER A 48 -2.79 -10.05 -7.22
N GLY A 49 -2.07 -9.54 -6.22
CA GLY A 49 -0.62 -9.72 -6.09
C GLY A 49 -0.22 -11.18 -5.84
N ALA A 50 -0.97 -11.90 -5.00
CA ALA A 50 -0.75 -13.33 -4.75
C ALA A 50 -0.96 -14.17 -6.02
N VAL A 51 -1.99 -13.87 -6.82
CA VAL A 51 -2.21 -14.53 -8.12
C VAL A 51 -1.03 -14.31 -9.06
N MET A 52 -0.52 -13.07 -9.15
CA MET A 52 0.65 -12.75 -9.98
C MET A 52 1.94 -13.41 -9.46
N LEU A 53 2.10 -13.53 -8.14
CA LEU A 53 3.23 -14.23 -7.53
C LEU A 53 3.22 -15.72 -7.90
N MET A 54 2.05 -16.38 -7.85
CA MET A 54 1.92 -17.78 -8.26
C MET A 54 2.34 -17.98 -9.72
N GLN A 55 1.97 -17.04 -10.61
CA GLN A 55 2.41 -17.06 -12.02
C GLN A 55 3.94 -16.94 -12.14
N LEU A 56 4.56 -16.03 -11.41
CA LEU A 56 6.02 -15.87 -11.39
C LEU A 56 6.73 -17.13 -10.86
N MET A 57 6.21 -17.73 -9.79
CA MET A 57 6.76 -18.97 -9.24
C MET A 57 6.66 -20.13 -10.25
N SER A 58 5.53 -20.27 -10.95
CA SER A 58 5.37 -21.29 -12.00
C SER A 58 6.32 -21.10 -13.18
N ALA A 59 6.77 -19.87 -13.43
CA ALA A 59 7.72 -19.53 -14.48
C ALA A 59 9.19 -19.53 -14.01
N ASN A 60 9.46 -19.96 -12.77
CA ASN A 60 10.80 -19.93 -12.15
C ASN A 60 11.48 -18.54 -12.18
N ALA A 61 10.68 -17.48 -12.13
CA ALA A 61 11.14 -16.10 -12.17
C ALA A 61 11.80 -15.69 -10.83
N PRO A 62 12.75 -14.71 -10.83
CA PRO A 62 13.23 -14.10 -9.60
C PRO A 62 12.10 -13.36 -8.85
N ILE A 63 11.88 -13.73 -7.60
CA ILE A 63 10.76 -13.23 -6.75
C ILE A 63 11.21 -12.36 -5.57
N GLN A 64 12.52 -12.13 -5.39
CA GLN A 64 13.06 -11.37 -4.25
C GLN A 64 12.51 -9.94 -4.19
N TRP A 65 12.37 -9.28 -5.33
CA TRP A 65 11.79 -7.93 -5.43
C TRP A 65 10.29 -7.90 -5.07
N VAL A 66 9.57 -9.00 -5.30
CA VAL A 66 8.16 -9.14 -4.90
C VAL A 66 8.05 -9.25 -3.39
N PHE A 67 8.93 -10.04 -2.74
CA PHE A 67 8.97 -10.13 -1.28
C PHE A 67 9.28 -8.78 -0.63
N ALA A 68 10.22 -8.01 -1.17
CA ALA A 68 10.48 -6.65 -0.71
C ALA A 68 9.21 -5.78 -0.75
N LYS A 69 8.43 -5.86 -1.84
CA LYS A 69 7.13 -5.15 -1.93
C LYS A 69 6.11 -5.64 -0.91
N ILE A 70 6.05 -6.93 -0.62
CA ILE A 70 5.14 -7.49 0.39
C ILE A 70 5.49 -6.94 1.78
N VAL A 71 6.77 -6.92 2.15
CA VAL A 71 7.23 -6.37 3.44
C VAL A 71 6.88 -4.88 3.54
N LEU A 72 7.13 -4.11 2.47
CA LEU A 72 6.76 -2.70 2.44
C LEU A 72 5.24 -2.50 2.51
N LEU A 73 4.44 -3.36 1.86
CA LEU A 73 2.98 -3.28 1.92
C LEU A 73 2.46 -3.54 3.34
N ILE A 74 3.02 -4.54 4.03
CA ILE A 74 2.70 -4.82 5.44
C ILE A 74 3.06 -3.61 6.32
N ALA A 75 4.24 -3.01 6.10
CA ALA A 75 4.66 -1.81 6.81
C ALA A 75 3.71 -0.63 6.55
N ALA A 76 3.34 -0.39 5.28
CA ALA A 76 2.42 0.67 4.87
C ALA A 76 1.03 0.51 5.51
N ILE A 77 0.47 -0.71 5.49
CA ILE A 77 -0.83 -1.02 6.10
C ILE A 77 -0.76 -0.82 7.61
N SER A 78 0.24 -1.39 8.29
CA SER A 78 0.38 -1.32 9.74
C SER A 78 0.54 0.12 10.23
N ALA A 79 1.39 0.90 9.55
CA ALA A 79 1.59 2.31 9.85
C ALA A 79 0.33 3.15 9.59
N SER A 80 -0.39 2.87 8.50
CA SER A 80 -1.67 3.54 8.19
C SER A 80 -2.75 3.24 9.24
N VAL A 81 -2.86 1.98 9.68
CA VAL A 81 -3.80 1.59 10.75
C VAL A 81 -3.51 2.36 12.04
N LYS A 82 -2.23 2.50 12.40
CA LYS A 82 -1.86 3.29 13.59
C LYS A 82 -2.10 4.79 13.38
N ALA A 83 -1.76 5.33 12.21
CA ALA A 83 -1.91 6.75 11.89
C ALA A 83 -3.37 7.22 11.88
N PHE A 84 -4.27 6.40 11.35
CA PHE A 84 -5.68 6.74 11.18
C PHE A 84 -6.57 6.18 12.29
N ASN A 85 -5.96 5.70 13.38
CA ASN A 85 -6.69 5.31 14.58
C ASN A 85 -7.34 6.56 15.23
N PRO A 86 -8.62 6.51 15.66
CA PRO A 86 -9.27 7.62 16.37
C PRO A 86 -8.53 8.07 17.63
N HIS A 87 -7.89 7.14 18.34
CA HIS A 87 -7.18 7.37 19.60
C HIS A 87 -5.68 7.66 19.43
N ALA A 88 -5.19 7.81 18.19
CA ALA A 88 -3.79 8.13 17.95
C ALA A 88 -3.46 9.57 18.38
N THR A 89 -2.34 9.74 19.09
CA THR A 89 -1.79 11.07 19.42
C THR A 89 -1.30 11.76 18.14
N SER A 90 -1.19 13.10 18.16
CA SER A 90 -0.68 13.86 16.99
C SER A 90 0.69 13.36 16.53
N GLY A 91 1.58 13.00 17.46
CA GLY A 91 2.86 12.37 17.16
C GLY A 91 2.71 11.02 16.44
N GLN A 92 1.89 10.11 16.97
CA GLN A 92 1.63 8.80 16.33
C GLN A 92 1.05 8.94 14.92
N ARG A 93 0.18 9.92 14.70
CA ARG A 93 -0.40 10.22 13.39
C ARG A 93 0.68 10.61 12.38
N LYS A 94 1.49 11.62 12.73
CA LYS A 94 2.55 12.14 11.86
C LYS A 94 3.59 11.07 11.56
N THR A 95 4.06 10.34 12.57
CA THR A 95 5.05 9.27 12.40
C THR A 95 4.49 8.12 11.57
N GLY A 96 3.26 7.69 11.82
CA GLY A 96 2.62 6.62 11.04
C GLY A 96 2.42 7.01 9.57
N ILE A 97 2.01 8.26 9.30
CA ILE A 97 1.92 8.78 7.92
C ILE A 97 3.29 8.79 7.25
N LEU A 98 4.34 9.24 7.95
CA LEU A 98 5.70 9.27 7.41
C LEU A 98 6.20 7.87 7.05
N ILE A 99 6.06 6.89 7.96
CA ILE A 99 6.47 5.50 7.72
C ILE A 99 5.69 4.91 6.53
N ALA A 100 4.37 5.10 6.49
CA ALA A 100 3.56 4.62 5.38
C ALA A 100 3.95 5.28 4.05
N ALA A 101 4.24 6.58 4.04
CA ALA A 101 4.68 7.30 2.85
C ALA A 101 6.00 6.75 2.30
N VAL A 102 7.00 6.55 3.16
CA VAL A 102 8.28 5.94 2.78
C VAL A 102 8.06 4.54 2.21
N ALA A 103 7.19 3.74 2.84
CA ALA A 103 6.89 2.39 2.35
C ALA A 103 6.21 2.41 0.97
N TYR A 104 5.23 3.28 0.73
CA TYR A 104 4.59 3.44 -0.58
C TYR A 104 5.58 3.92 -1.66
N ILE A 105 6.46 4.88 -1.34
CA ILE A 105 7.51 5.32 -2.25
C ILE A 105 8.42 4.14 -2.63
N GLY A 106 8.84 3.33 -1.65
CA GLY A 106 9.63 2.13 -1.90
C GLY A 106 8.93 1.11 -2.81
N ILE A 107 7.62 0.89 -2.62
CA ILE A 107 6.82 0.01 -3.48
C ILE A 107 6.81 0.52 -4.93
N VAL A 108 6.63 1.84 -5.11
CA VAL A 108 6.62 2.48 -6.43
C VAL A 108 7.99 2.35 -7.10
N ILE A 109 9.09 2.63 -6.40
CA ILE A 109 10.46 2.46 -6.93
C ILE A 109 10.65 1.01 -7.38
N LEU A 110 10.34 0.03 -6.52
CA LEU A 110 10.44 -1.40 -6.85
C LEU A 110 9.51 -1.83 -8.00
N ALA A 111 8.49 -1.05 -8.35
CA ALA A 111 7.64 -1.30 -9.51
C ALA A 111 8.30 -0.92 -10.83
N PHE A 112 9.18 0.07 -10.82
CA PHE A 112 9.95 0.48 -12.00
C PHE A 112 11.30 -0.21 -12.08
N THR A 113 11.95 -0.50 -10.95
CA THR A 113 13.25 -1.18 -10.90
C THR A 113 13.13 -2.70 -10.86
N LYS A 114 12.04 -3.27 -11.39
CA LYS A 114 11.92 -4.73 -11.53
C LYS A 114 13.09 -5.25 -12.38
N PRO A 115 13.61 -6.47 -12.13
CA PRO A 115 14.72 -7.02 -12.92
C PRO A 115 14.39 -6.98 -14.41
N GLU A 116 15.33 -6.48 -15.23
CA GLU A 116 15.15 -6.26 -16.67
C GLU A 116 14.87 -7.56 -17.45
N ASN A 117 15.17 -8.73 -16.86
CA ASN A 117 15.14 -10.03 -17.52
C ASN A 117 13.79 -10.78 -17.40
N LEU A 118 12.67 -10.06 -17.18
CA LEU A 118 11.36 -10.69 -16.94
C LEU A 118 10.34 -10.60 -18.07
N PHE A 119 10.73 -10.16 -19.26
CA PHE A 119 10.10 -10.45 -20.55
C PHE A 119 11.12 -10.30 -21.68
#